data_AF-A0A8T4KCK9-F1
#
_entry.id   AF-A0A8T4KCK9-F1
#
_cell.length_a   1.000
_cell.length_b   1.000
_cell.length_c   1.000
_cell.angle_alpha   90.00
_cell.angle_beta   90.00
_cell.angle_gamma   90.00
#
_symmetry.space_group_name_H-M   'P 1'
#
loop_
_entity.id
_entity.type
_entity.pdbx_description
1 polymer ?
#
loop_
_entity_poly.entity_id
_entity_poly.type
_entity_poly.pdbx_seq_one_letter_code
_entity_poly.pdbx_strand_id
1 'polypeptide(L)' 'MLGKKAASMCIIIIGIIVAIPFNYIYGIDGFEVDVVWTIVGIVMTASGFYLLKNSAKLKPI' A
#
# COMPACT_ATOMS: atom_id res chain seq x y z
N MET A 1 -4.56 -7.60 -19.08
CA MET A 1 -5.21 -7.60 -17.75
C MET A 1 -4.27 -8.07 -16.62
N LEU A 2 -3.34 -9.01 -16.86
CA LEU A 2 -2.40 -9.51 -15.85
C LEU A 2 -1.55 -8.39 -15.19
N GLY A 3 -1.05 -7.43 -15.97
CA GLY A 3 -0.21 -6.33 -15.47
C GLY A 3 -0.91 -5.41 -14.46
N LYS A 4 -2.20 -5.08 -14.66
CA LYS A 4 -2.98 -4.25 -13.71
C LYS A 4 -3.17 -4.95 -12.37
N LYS A 5 -3.40 -6.27 -12.42
CA LYS A 5 -3.58 -7.11 -11.24
C LYS A 5 -2.26 -7.24 -10.46
N ALA A 6 -1.15 -7.44 -11.16
CA ALA A 6 0.19 -7.48 -10.58
C ALA A 6 0.56 -6.15 -9.92
N ALA A 7 0.35 -5.02 -10.61
CA ALA A 7 0.60 -3.68 -10.04
C ALA A 7 -0.21 -3.43 -8.76
N SER A 8 -1.48 -3.84 -8.75
CA SER A 8 -2.34 -3.71 -7.56
C SER A 8 -1.82 -4.56 -6.39
N MET A 9 -1.36 -5.78 -6.66
CA MET A 9 -0.71 -6.64 -5.64
C MET A 9 0.60 -6.01 -5.11
N CYS A 10 1.42 -5.41 -5.97
CA CYS A 10 2.63 -4.71 -5.54
C CYS A 10 2.29 -3.57 -4.58
N ILE A 11 1.27 -2.77 -4.88
CA ILE A 11 0.83 -1.66 -4.01
C ILE A 11 0.36 -2.19 -2.64
N ILE A 12 -0.37 -3.32 -2.61
CA ILE A 12 -0.80 -3.96 -1.37
C ILE A 12 0.40 -4.38 -0.53
N ILE A 13 1.36 -5.09 -1.15
CA ILE A 13 2.55 -5.58 -0.44
C ILE A 13 3.38 -4.42 0.12
N ILE A 14 3.60 -3.37 -0.68
CA ILE A 14 4.32 -2.18 -0.23
C ILE A 14 3.56 -1.49 0.90
N GLY A 15 2.24 -1.35 0.80
CA GLY A 15 1.42 -0.75 1.86
C GLY A 15 1.54 -1.47 3.20
N ILE A 16 1.57 -2.82 3.19
CA ILE A 16 1.76 -3.62 4.39
C ILE A 16 3.17 -3.41 4.98
N ILE A 17 4.21 -3.35 4.14
CA ILE A 17 5.58 -3.07 4.56
C ILE A 17 5.68 -1.66 5.18
N VAL A 18 5.03 -0.67 4.58
CA VAL A 18 4.99 0.70 5.10
C VAL A 18 4.26 0.78 6.44
N ALA A 19 3.15 0.04 6.60
CA ALA A 19 2.33 0.13 7.80
C ALA A 19 2.95 -0.56 9.04
N ILE A 20 3.74 -1.63 8.83
CA ILE A 20 4.20 -2.51 9.91
C ILE A 20 5.72 -2.38 10.13
N PRO A 21 6.61 -2.91 9.27
CA PRO A 21 8.04 -2.94 9.57
C PRO A 21 8.81 -1.68 9.16
N PHE A 22 8.23 -0.71 8.43
CA PHE A 22 9.00 0.41 7.84
C PHE A 22 9.77 1.22 8.88
N ASN A 23 9.11 1.73 9.92
CA ASN A 23 9.81 2.53 10.93
C ASN A 23 10.85 1.72 11.70
N TYR A 24 10.56 0.44 11.97
CA TYR A 24 11.52 -0.49 12.56
C TYR A 24 12.77 -0.70 11.68
N ILE A 25 12.59 -0.93 10.37
CA ILE A 25 13.69 -1.12 9.41
C ILE A 25 14.58 0.11 9.32
N TYR A 26 13.97 1.31 9.38
CA TYR A 26 14.68 2.57 9.21
C TYR A 26 15.13 3.21 10.54
N GLY A 27 14.89 2.55 11.69
CA GLY A 27 15.26 3.07 13.00
C GLY A 27 14.61 4.43 13.31
N ILE A 28 13.39 4.64 12.81
CA ILE A 28 12.63 5.87 13.04
C ILE A 28 11.96 5.75 14.40
N ASP A 29 12.33 6.64 15.32
CA ASP A 29 11.73 6.75 16.63
C ASP A 29 10.81 7.97 16.71
N GLY A 30 9.60 7.77 17.24
CA GLY A 30 8.65 8.85 17.51
C GLY A 30 7.23 8.47 17.17
N PHE A 31 6.34 8.54 18.16
CA PHE A 31 4.94 8.14 18.03
C PHE A 31 4.21 8.88 16.89
N GLU A 32 4.48 10.17 16.69
CA GLU A 32 3.86 10.96 15.63
C GLU A 32 4.24 10.41 14.24
N VAL A 33 5.52 10.07 14.05
CA VAL A 33 6.04 9.54 12.78
C VAL A 33 5.53 8.11 12.56
N ASP A 34 5.41 7.32 13.63
CA ASP A 34 4.76 6.01 13.60
C ASP A 34 3.34 6.06 13.07
N VAL A 35 2.51 6.91 13.67
CA VAL A 35 1.11 7.05 13.27
C VAL A 35 0.99 7.51 11.82
N VAL A 36 1.83 8.45 11.37
CA VAL A 36 1.81 8.93 9.98
C VAL A 36 2.10 7.80 9.00
N TRP A 37 3.19 7.04 9.19
CA TRP A 37 3.53 5.95 8.28
C TRP A 37 2.55 4.79 8.33
N THR A 38 2.00 4.47 9.50
CA THR A 38 0.91 3.50 9.62
C THR A 38 -0.30 3.91 8.78
N ILE A 39 -0.73 5.18 8.84
CA ILE A 39 -1.84 5.69 8.03
C ILE A 39 -1.51 5.60 6.53
N VAL A 40 -0.32 6.02 6.12
CA VAL A 40 0.12 5.94 4.71
C VAL A 40 0.07 4.49 4.22
N GLY A 41 0.60 3.54 4.99
CA GLY A 41 0.60 2.13 4.61
C GLY A 41 -0.82 1.53 4.52
N ILE A 42 -1.74 1.93 5.41
CA ILE A 42 -3.15 1.54 5.34
C ILE A 42 -3.81 2.08 4.06
N VAL A 43 -3.61 3.37 3.74
CA VAL A 43 -4.17 4.01 2.54
C VAL A 43 -3.66 3.33 1.28
N MET A 44 -2.36 3.01 1.22
CA MET A 44 -1.77 2.28 0.10
C MET A 44 -2.40 0.89 -0.03
N THR A 45 -2.51 0.14 1.07
CA THR A 45 -3.11 -1.19 1.09
C THR A 45 -4.56 -1.16 0.61
N ALA A 46 -5.38 -0.25 1.14
CA ALA A 46 -6.78 -0.08 0.76
C ALA A 46 -6.93 0.31 -0.71
N SER A 47 -6.09 1.22 -1.21
CA SER A 47 -6.06 1.64 -2.61
C SER A 47 -5.69 0.47 -3.53
N GLY A 48 -4.70 -0.33 -3.14
CA GLY A 48 -4.32 -1.55 -3.84
C GLY A 48 -5.48 -2.55 -3.93
N PHE A 49 -6.24 -2.76 -2.86
CA PHE A 49 -7.45 -3.60 -2.88
C PHE A 49 -8.55 -3.02 -3.77
N TYR A 50 -8.77 -1.71 -3.73
CA TYR A 50 -9.74 -1.03 -4.60
C TYR A 50 -9.39 -1.22 -6.08
N LEU A 51 -8.14 -0.97 -6.45
CA LEU A 51 -7.64 -1.17 -7.82
C LEU A 51 -7.70 -2.63 -8.23
N LEU A 52 -7.39 -3.56 -7.33
CA LEU A 52 -7.48 -5.00 -7.58
C LEU A 52 -8.92 -5.41 -7.91
N LYS A 53 -9.89 -4.99 -7.09
CA LYS A 53 -11.33 -5.26 -7.30
C LYS A 53 -11.86 -4.60 -8.58
N ASN A 54 -11.39 -3.40 -8.90
CA ASN A 54 -11.84 -2.66 -10.07
C ASN A 54 -10.99 -2.91 -11.33
N SER A 55 -10.00 -3.80 -11.28
CA SER A 55 -9.08 -4.07 -12.39
C SER A 55 -9.77 -4.55 -13.68
N ALA A 56 -10.96 -5.14 -13.58
CA ALA A 56 -11.82 -5.51 -14.71
C ALA A 56 -12.70 -4.37 -15.25
N LYS A 57 -12.95 -3.33 -14.44
CA LYS A 57 -13.80 -2.15 -14.78
C LYS A 57 -12.99 -0.90 -15.13
N LEU A 58 -11.74 -0.81 -14.68
CA LEU A 58 -10.85 0.29 -15.00
C LEU A 58 -10.43 0.19 -16.48
N LYS A 59 -11.03 1.02 -17.34
CA LYS A 59 -10.61 1.23 -18.73
C LYS A 59 -9.08 1.45 -18.77
N PRO A 60 -8.35 0.92 -19.76
CA PRO A 60 -6.99 1.40 -20.02
C PRO A 60 -7.09 2.89 -20.30
N ILE A 61 -6.29 3.69 -19.59
CA ILE A 61 -6.04 5.10 -19.92
C ILE A 61 -5.19 5.10 -21.19
#